data_AF-A0AAW3ZSB4-F1
#
_entry.id   AF-A0AAW3ZSB4-F1
#
_cell.length_a   1.000
_cell.length_b   1.000
_cell.length_c   1.000
_cell.angle_alpha   90.00
_cell.angle_beta   90.00
_cell.angle_gamma   90.00
#
_symmetry.space_group_name_H-M   'P 1'
#
loop_
_entity.id
_entity.type
_entity.pdbx_description
1 polymer ?
#
loop_
_entity_poly.entity_id
_entity_poly.type
_entity_poly.pdbx_seq_one_letter_code
_entity_poly.pdbx_strand_id
1 'polypeptide(L)'
;MSKQSKRRITLDLPEEFIALCASDQVEPEFVLRGFIADLCGLMNWQANPRTDGYSSNGSDERMYAQQYYERVGYPYWHKPLD
;
A
#
# COMPACT_ATOMS: atom_id res chain seq x y z
N MET A 1 -28.06 -0.38 -1.57
CA MET A 1 -27.27 -1.28 -2.44
C MET A 1 -25.81 -1.04 -2.12
N SER A 2 -25.09 -2.00 -1.56
CA SER A 2 -23.65 -1.86 -1.35
C SER A 2 -22.96 -1.83 -2.72
N LYS A 3 -22.20 -0.77 -3.01
CA LYS A 3 -21.37 -0.70 -4.21
C LYS A 3 -20.35 -1.84 -4.08
N GLN A 4 -20.46 -2.87 -4.92
CA GLN A 4 -19.56 -4.01 -4.84
C GLN A 4 -18.14 -3.52 -5.12
N SER A 5 -17.30 -3.49 -4.09
CA SER A 5 -15.92 -3.03 -4.23
C SER A 5 -15.14 -3.99 -5.14
N LYS A 6 -14.50 -3.47 -6.17
CA LYS A 6 -13.63 -4.27 -7.05
C LYS A 6 -12.44 -4.76 -6.22
N ARG A 7 -12.29 -6.10 -6.11
CA ARG A 7 -11.15 -6.73 -5.41
C ARG A 7 -9.84 -6.73 -6.21
N ARG A 8 -9.88 -6.34 -7.49
CA ARG A 8 -8.72 -6.20 -8.37
C ARG A 8 -8.81 -4.88 -9.11
N ILE A 9 -7.71 -4.16 -9.15
CA ILE A 9 -7.53 -2.96 -9.96
C ILE A 9 -6.35 -3.20 -10.90
N THR A 10 -6.41 -2.61 -12.09
CA THR A 10 -5.28 -2.51 -13.02
C THR A 10 -4.95 -1.03 -13.12
N LEU A 11 -3.68 -0.68 -12.99
CA LEU A 11 -3.19 0.69 -13.01
C LEU A 11 -2.18 0.81 -14.14
N ASP A 12 -2.35 1.82 -14.99
CA ASP A 12 -1.26 2.30 -15.84
C ASP A 12 -0.32 3.09 -14.92
N LEU A 13 0.97 2.72 -14.92
CA LEU A 13 1.96 3.35 -14.05
C LEU A 13 2.59 4.56 -14.75
N PRO A 14 2.74 5.70 -14.06
CA PRO A 14 3.39 6.88 -14.63
C PRO A 14 4.89 6.64 -14.84
N GLU A 15 5.46 7.25 -15.87
CA GLU A 15 6.88 7.07 -16.23
C GLU A 15 7.81 7.44 -15.07
N GLU A 16 7.45 8.43 -14.26
CA GLU A 16 8.21 8.87 -13.09
C GLU A 16 8.33 7.76 -12.03
N PHE A 17 7.25 7.01 -11.80
CA PHE A 17 7.28 5.90 -10.85
C PHE A 17 8.07 4.71 -11.40
N ILE A 18 7.94 4.43 -12.69
CA ILE A 18 8.74 3.41 -13.38
C ILE A 18 10.22 3.76 -13.31
N ALA A 19 10.59 5.01 -13.62
CA ALA A 19 11.97 5.47 -13.60
C ALA A 19 12.58 5.42 -12.19
N LEU A 20 11.82 5.80 -11.15
CA LEU A 20 12.23 5.67 -9.75
C LEU A 20 12.49 4.21 -9.37
N CYS A 21 11.57 3.32 -9.70
CA CYS A 21 11.72 1.89 -9.43
C CYS A 21 12.95 1.31 -10.16
N ALA A 22 13.16 1.71 -11.42
CA ALA A 22 14.27 1.27 -12.23
C ALA A 22 15.63 1.77 -11.71
N SER A 23 15.73 3.00 -11.19
CA SER A 23 16.99 3.52 -10.62
C SER A 23 17.46 2.71 -9.42
N ASP A 24 16.50 2.20 -8.65
CA ASP A 24 16.74 1.46 -7.41
C ASP A 24 16.73 -0.06 -7.62
N GLN A 25 16.54 -0.53 -8.86
CA GLN A 25 16.45 -1.95 -9.24
C GLN A 25 15.33 -2.71 -8.49
N VAL A 26 14.21 -2.04 -8.23
CA VAL A 26 13.05 -2.62 -7.56
C VAL A 26 11.88 -2.71 -8.54
N GLU A 27 11.16 -3.83 -8.56
CA GLU A 27 9.94 -3.93 -9.36
C GLU A 27 8.81 -3.06 -8.76
N PRO A 28 8.08 -2.27 -9.57
CA PRO A 28 6.97 -1.45 -9.09
C PRO A 28 5.91 -2.22 -8.30
N GLU A 29 5.68 -3.47 -8.68
CA GLU A 29 4.76 -4.37 -7.97
C GLU A 29 5.17 -4.59 -6.50
N PHE A 30 6.46 -4.72 -6.20
CA PHE A 30 6.93 -4.90 -4.82
C PHE A 30 6.71 -3.64 -3.98
N VAL A 31 6.98 -2.45 -4.56
CA VAL A 31 6.75 -1.17 -3.88
C VAL A 31 5.28 -1.01 -3.52
N LEU A 32 4.38 -1.23 -4.50
CA LEU A 32 2.95 -1.07 -4.30
C LEU A 32 2.38 -2.08 -3.29
N ARG A 33 2.76 -3.37 -3.40
CA ARG A 33 2.32 -4.40 -2.45
C ARG A 33 2.86 -4.15 -1.05
N GLY A 34 4.11 -3.70 -0.93
CA GLY A 34 4.73 -3.35 0.35
C GLY A 34 3.97 -2.21 1.04
N PHE A 35 3.74 -1.10 0.32
CA PHE A 35 2.97 0.02 0.85
C PHE A 35 1.55 -0.38 1.29
N ILE A 36 0.84 -1.18 0.47
CA ILE A 36 -0.50 -1.68 0.82
C ILE A 36 -0.42 -2.56 2.08
N ALA A 37 0.56 -3.45 2.17
CA ALA A 37 0.73 -4.31 3.33
C ALA A 37 1.02 -3.51 4.61
N ASP A 38 1.87 -2.48 4.50
CA ASP A 38 2.22 -1.60 5.60
C ASP A 38 1.00 -0.80 6.07
N LEU A 39 0.27 -0.18 5.13
CA LEU A 39 -0.95 0.55 5.43
C LEU A 39 -2.05 -0.34 6.04
N CYS A 40 -2.17 -1.59 5.59
CA CYS A 40 -3.11 -2.56 6.16
C CYS A 40 -2.64 -3.16 7.51
N GLY A 41 -1.46 -2.78 8.01
CA GLY A 41 -0.95 -3.27 9.27
C GLY A 41 -0.59 -4.77 9.25
N LEU A 42 -0.28 -5.33 8.08
CA LEU A 42 0.00 -6.77 7.97
C LEU A 42 1.26 -7.12 8.77
N MET A 43 1.17 -8.17 9.58
CA MET A 43 2.32 -8.72 10.29
C MET A 43 2.66 -10.08 9.69
N ASN A 44 3.81 -10.16 9.04
CA ASN A 44 4.34 -11.40 8.50
C ASN A 44 5.82 -11.52 8.85
N TRP A 45 6.23 -12.71 9.26
CA TRP A 45 7.60 -12.98 9.65
C TRP A 45 8.35 -13.53 8.44
N GLN A 46 9.64 -13.24 8.33
CA GLN A 46 10.47 -13.75 7.23
C GLN A 46 10.49 -15.30 7.19
N ALA A 47 10.37 -15.93 8.37
CA ALA A 47 10.24 -17.38 8.51
C ALA A 47 8.83 -17.93 8.19
N ASN A 48 7.83 -17.07 8.01
CA ASN A 48 6.46 -17.45 7.69
C ASN A 48 5.82 -16.44 6.73
N PRO A 49 6.26 -16.43 5.45
CA PRO A 49 5.77 -15.50 4.45
C PRO A 49 4.32 -15.80 4.05
N ARG A 50 3.57 -14.77 3.66
CA ARG A 50 2.23 -14.94 3.10
C ARG A 50 2.31 -15.47 1.67
N THR A 51 1.32 -16.29 1.28
CA THR A 51 1.24 -16.89 -0.06
C THR A 51 0.67 -15.96 -1.12
N ASP A 52 0.03 -14.86 -0.73
CA ASP A 52 -0.55 -13.87 -1.65
C ASP A 52 0.45 -12.80 -2.11
N GLY A 53 1.68 -12.86 -1.62
CA GLY A 53 2.78 -11.96 -1.97
C GLY A 53 2.69 -10.57 -1.33
N TYR A 54 1.83 -10.36 -0.33
CA TYR A 54 1.88 -9.16 0.50
C TYR A 54 2.81 -9.38 1.69
N SER A 55 3.64 -8.38 1.97
CA SER A 55 4.59 -8.40 3.09
C SER A 55 4.77 -6.97 3.59
N SER A 56 4.62 -6.76 4.90
CA SER A 56 5.03 -5.51 5.53
C SER A 56 6.57 -5.41 5.51
N ASN A 57 7.07 -4.17 5.45
CA ASN A 57 8.50 -3.87 5.47
C ASN A 57 9.04 -3.65 6.88
N GLY A 58 8.17 -3.32 7.86
CA GLY A 58 8.59 -3.09 9.23
C GLY A 58 7.61 -2.25 10.04
N SER A 59 7.89 -2.08 11.34
CA SER A 59 7.04 -1.27 12.22
C SER A 59 7.00 0.20 11.82
N ASP A 60 8.14 0.73 11.39
CA ASP A 60 8.29 2.14 11.08
C ASP A 60 7.60 2.44 9.75
N GLU A 61 7.71 1.54 8.77
CA GLU A 61 7.01 1.66 7.49
C GLU A 61 5.49 1.63 7.68
N ARG A 62 4.97 0.74 8.55
CA ARG A 62 3.55 0.77 8.95
C ARG A 62 3.15 2.10 9.55
N MET A 63 3.98 2.64 10.45
CA MET A 63 3.74 3.95 11.06
C MET A 63 3.70 5.07 10.01
N TYR A 64 4.68 5.13 9.11
CA TYR A 64 4.76 6.18 8.09
C TYR A 64 3.67 6.05 7.03
N ALA A 65 3.30 4.83 6.61
CA ALA A 65 2.19 4.60 5.70
C ALA A 65 0.86 5.09 6.30
N GLN A 66 0.62 4.79 7.58
CA GLN A 66 -0.55 5.28 8.30
C GLN A 66 -0.55 6.81 8.41
N GLN A 67 0.59 7.42 8.77
CA GLN A 67 0.73 8.87 8.85
C GLN A 67 0.46 9.54 7.50
N TYR A 68 0.99 9.00 6.39
CA TYR A 68 0.67 9.49 5.05
C TYR A 68 -0.84 9.42 4.78
N TYR A 69 -1.46 8.27 5.04
CA TYR A 69 -2.88 8.05 4.77
C TYR A 69 -3.80 8.98 5.57
N GLU A 70 -3.48 9.21 6.85
CA GLU A 70 -4.19 10.14 7.72
C GLU A 70 -3.98 11.60 7.31
N ARG A 71 -2.75 12.01 6.99
CA ARG A 71 -2.42 13.39 6.61
C ARG A 71 -3.02 13.81 5.27
N VAL A 72 -3.16 12.89 4.33
CA VAL A 72 -3.92 13.15 3.09
C VAL A 72 -5.40 13.36 3.38
N GLY A 73 -5.90 12.83 4.51
CA GLY A 73 -7.28 12.99 4.94
C GLY A 73 -8.23 11.93 4.39
N TYR A 74 -7.71 10.81 3.85
CA TYR A 74 -8.53 9.71 3.36
C TYR A 74 -9.58 9.22 4.38
N PRO A 75 -9.30 9.12 5.70
CA PRO A 75 -10.31 8.74 6.68
C PRO A 75 -11.53 9.67 6.77
N TYR A 76 -11.37 10.93 6.33
CA TYR A 76 -12.38 11.99 6.48
C TYR A 76 -13.08 12.35 5.16
N TRP A 77 -12.63 11.81 4.02
CA TRP A 77 -13.05 12.28 2.70
C TRP A 77 -14.55 12.16 2.41
N HIS A 78 -15.20 11.17 3.02
CA HIS A 78 -16.63 10.88 2.85
C HIS A 78 -17.36 10.72 4.19
N LYS A 79 -16.71 11.04 5.31
CA LYS A 79 -17.37 11.04 6.61
C LYS A 79 -17.92 12.44 6.88
N PRO A 80 -19.15 12.56 7.40
CA PRO A 80 -19.61 13.83 7.95
C PRO A 80 -18.63 14.28 9.03
N LEU A 81 -18.35 15.58 9.09
CA LEU A 81 -17.76 16.16 10.29
C LEU A 81 -18.89 16.23 11.31
N ASP A 82 -18.80 15.40 12.35
CA ASP A 82 -19.69 15.46 13.50
C ASP A 82 -19.48 16.76 14.29
#